data_AF-A0A368FZ81-F1
#
_entry.id   AF-A0A368FZ81-F1
#
_cell.length_a   1.000
_cell.length_b   1.000
_cell.length_c   1.000
_cell.angle_alpha   90.00
_cell.angle_beta   90.00
_cell.angle_gamma   90.00
#
_symmetry.space_group_name_H-M   'P 1'
#
loop_
_entity.id
_entity.type
_entity.pdbx_description
1 polymer ?
#
loop_
_entity_poly.entity_id
_entity_poly.type
_entity_poly.pdbx_seq_one_letter_code
_entity_poly.pdbx_strand_id
1 'polypeptide(L)'
;MDGVPCIEDHQRVTILIRQVGPRNAAVFNRIVDRLARQRSIQVSDNPKRTFHANFVTSVNTELVRFGELQAHRRVLGLIGVACSQPSTSVAAPARKSSSSISDDVGLAPITTRRRSSLTGGLTMDEVKSNYEKVKRDYDSTLVDSRCILLGYDEEEVSAHFSSRETFLFHRLEESDELEMGVREFMRAIYFVLESKRVDQSFEKLVSK
;
A
#
# COMPACT_ATOMS: atom_id res chain seq x y z
N MET A 1 -16.58 -2.77 -22.77
CA MET A 1 -15.94 -1.91 -23.80
C MET A 1 -14.80 -1.20 -23.09
N ASP A 2 -13.84 -1.98 -22.59
CA ASP A 2 -12.91 -1.57 -21.55
C ASP A 2 -11.50 -1.74 -22.12
N GLY A 3 -10.96 -0.69 -22.73
CA GLY A 3 -9.62 -0.79 -23.32
C GLY A 3 -9.23 0.31 -24.30
N VAL A 4 -10.15 1.20 -24.70
CA VAL A 4 -9.81 2.37 -25.52
C VAL A 4 -9.61 3.57 -24.58
N PRO A 5 -8.38 4.10 -24.44
CA PRO A 5 -8.11 5.29 -23.64
C PRO A 5 -8.90 6.48 -24.18
N CYS A 6 -9.60 7.22 -23.30
CA CYS A 6 -10.28 8.44 -23.71
C CYS A 6 -9.35 9.65 -23.62
N ILE A 7 -9.72 10.77 -24.26
CA ILE A 7 -8.92 12.00 -24.20
C ILE A 7 -8.72 12.52 -22.76
N GLU A 8 -9.66 12.20 -21.86
CA GLU A 8 -9.61 12.58 -20.44
C GLU A 8 -8.54 11.80 -19.66
N ASP A 9 -8.07 10.66 -20.17
CA ASP A 9 -7.00 9.86 -19.55
C ASP A 9 -5.61 10.42 -19.83
N HIS A 10 -5.46 11.31 -20.83
CA HIS A 10 -4.16 11.83 -21.26
C HIS A 10 -3.52 12.82 -20.26
N GLN A 11 -4.27 13.27 -19.26
CA GLN A 11 -3.80 14.21 -18.22
C GLN A 11 -3.75 13.58 -16.83
N ARG A 12 -3.94 12.25 -16.71
CA ARG A 12 -4.01 11.57 -15.43
C ARG A 12 -2.74 10.79 -15.12
N VAL A 13 -2.26 10.93 -13.89
CA VAL A 13 -1.20 10.10 -13.35
C VAL A 13 -1.80 8.80 -12.81
N THR A 14 -1.33 7.66 -13.31
CA THR A 14 -1.81 6.35 -12.84
C THR A 14 -1.15 5.98 -11.52
N ILE A 15 -1.98 5.71 -10.51
CA ILE A 15 -1.60 5.23 -9.18
C ILE A 15 -2.18 3.83 -9.00
N LEU A 16 -1.31 2.84 -8.86
CA LEU A 16 -1.68 1.45 -8.64
C LEU A 16 -1.94 1.20 -7.15
N ILE A 17 -3.05 0.55 -6.82
CA ILE A 17 -3.40 0.12 -5.47
C ILE A 17 -3.29 -1.40 -5.41
N ARG A 18 -2.47 -1.93 -4.50
CA ARG A 18 -2.29 -3.38 -4.32
C ARG A 18 -2.48 -3.80 -2.87
N GLN A 19 -3.22 -4.87 -2.69
CA GLN A 19 -3.28 -5.58 -1.42
C GLN A 19 -1.97 -6.35 -1.21
N VAL A 20 -1.25 -6.02 -0.13
CA VAL A 20 0.07 -6.60 0.20
C VAL A 20 0.05 -7.39 1.52
N GLY A 21 -0.97 -7.16 2.36
CA GLY A 21 -1.23 -7.94 3.56
C GLY A 21 -2.39 -8.93 3.43
N PRO A 22 -2.91 -9.45 4.56
CA PRO A 22 -4.00 -10.42 4.57
C PRO A 22 -5.21 -9.95 3.77
N ARG A 23 -5.88 -10.89 3.09
CA ARG A 23 -7.00 -10.56 2.21
C ARG A 23 -8.21 -10.12 3.02
N ASN A 24 -8.46 -8.82 2.99
CA ASN A 24 -9.67 -8.17 3.50
C ASN A 24 -10.30 -7.33 2.39
N ALA A 25 -11.19 -7.94 1.59
CA ALA A 25 -11.79 -7.30 0.42
C ALA A 25 -12.70 -6.12 0.80
N ALA A 26 -13.41 -6.21 1.92
CA ALA A 26 -14.32 -5.17 2.37
C ALA A 26 -13.56 -3.87 2.69
N VAL A 27 -12.48 -3.98 3.47
CA VAL A 27 -11.64 -2.81 3.82
C VAL A 27 -10.88 -2.31 2.59
N PHE A 28 -10.32 -3.21 1.78
CA PHE A 28 -9.62 -2.84 0.55
C PHE A 28 -10.52 -2.04 -0.40
N ASN A 29 -11.74 -2.51 -0.68
CA ASN A 29 -12.66 -1.82 -1.57
C ASN A 29 -13.09 -0.46 -1.00
N ARG A 30 -13.33 -0.36 0.32
CA ARG A 30 -13.63 0.93 0.96
C ARG A 30 -12.49 1.94 0.81
N ILE A 31 -11.24 1.50 0.95
CA ILE A 31 -10.06 2.36 0.70
C ILE A 31 -10.06 2.78 -0.77
N VAL A 32 -10.16 1.84 -1.70
CA VAL A 32 -10.18 2.13 -3.15
C VAL A 32 -11.27 3.17 -3.48
N ASP A 33 -12.48 3.02 -2.94
CA ASP A 33 -13.58 3.96 -3.14
C ASP A 33 -13.28 5.35 -2.57
N ARG A 34 -12.63 5.43 -1.40
CA ARG A 34 -12.18 6.71 -0.79
C ARG A 34 -11.11 7.38 -1.63
N LEU A 35 -10.10 6.64 -2.06
CA LEU A 35 -9.03 7.12 -2.95
C LEU A 35 -9.61 7.63 -4.27
N ALA A 36 -10.54 6.87 -4.85
CA ALA A 36 -11.23 7.23 -6.07
C ALA A 36 -12.12 8.48 -5.94
N ARG A 37 -12.41 8.99 -4.74
CA ARG A 37 -13.04 10.31 -4.55
C ARG A 37 -12.03 11.45 -4.54
N GLN A 38 -10.76 11.18 -4.22
CA GLN A 38 -9.67 12.16 -4.20
C GLN A 38 -8.90 12.20 -5.54
N ARG A 39 -9.60 12.16 -6.68
CA ARG A 39 -8.96 12.09 -8.02
C ARG A 39 -8.21 13.34 -8.43
N SER A 40 -8.45 14.48 -7.79
CA SER A 40 -7.81 15.73 -8.17
C SER A 40 -7.48 16.59 -6.98
N ILE A 41 -6.29 17.20 -7.00
CA ILE A 41 -5.87 18.17 -6.00
C ILE A 41 -5.36 19.44 -6.68
N GLN A 42 -5.58 20.59 -6.06
CA GLN A 42 -4.91 21.82 -6.43
C GLN A 42 -3.52 21.83 -5.81
N VAL A 43 -2.49 22.03 -6.64
CA VAL A 43 -1.07 21.97 -6.24
C VAL A 43 -0.36 23.32 -6.36
N SER A 44 -0.96 24.28 -7.05
CA SER A 44 -0.50 25.66 -7.14
C SER A 44 -1.68 26.58 -7.36
N ASP A 45 -1.63 27.78 -6.76
CA ASP A 45 -2.68 28.79 -6.87
C ASP A 45 -2.41 29.79 -7.99
N ASN A 46 -1.13 30.07 -8.30
CA ASN A 46 -0.73 31.03 -9.33
C ASN A 46 0.56 30.62 -10.08
N PRO A 47 0.48 30.20 -11.35
CA PRO A 47 -0.76 29.90 -12.07
C PRO A 47 -1.50 28.73 -11.42
N LYS A 48 -2.83 28.72 -11.47
CA LYS A 48 -3.63 27.62 -10.92
C LYS A 48 -3.26 26.30 -11.61
N ARG A 49 -2.78 25.32 -10.83
CA ARG A 49 -2.43 23.98 -11.33
C ARG A 49 -3.18 22.91 -10.55
N THR A 50 -3.71 21.94 -11.28
CA THR A 50 -4.44 20.80 -10.73
C THR A 50 -3.71 19.53 -11.13
N PHE A 51 -3.48 18.64 -10.17
CA PHE A 51 -2.95 17.31 -10.39
C PHE A 51 -4.09 16.31 -10.39
N HIS A 52 -4.19 15.52 -11.46
CA HIS A 52 -5.22 14.49 -11.62
C HIS A 52 -4.60 13.10 -11.48
N ALA A 53 -5.13 12.30 -10.56
CA ALA A 53 -4.76 10.90 -10.37
C ALA A 53 -5.86 9.97 -10.87
N ASN A 54 -5.43 8.86 -11.48
CA ASN A 54 -6.26 7.71 -11.78
C ASN A 54 -5.86 6.55 -10.86
N PHE A 55 -6.72 6.20 -9.92
CA PHE A 55 -6.50 5.09 -8.99
C PHE A 55 -7.00 3.78 -9.61
N VAL A 56 -6.09 2.83 -9.79
CA VAL A 56 -6.39 1.53 -10.43
C VAL A 56 -5.96 0.37 -9.53
N THR A 57 -6.69 -0.74 -9.55
CA THR A 57 -6.36 -1.95 -8.77
C THR A 57 -5.68 -3.03 -9.60
N SER A 58 -5.70 -2.89 -10.93
CA SER A 58 -5.05 -3.79 -11.87
C SER A 58 -4.56 -3.01 -13.08
N VAL A 59 -3.44 -3.47 -13.63
CA VAL A 59 -2.86 -2.99 -14.88
C VAL A 59 -2.43 -4.21 -15.68
N ASN A 60 -2.51 -4.13 -17.00
CA ASN A 60 -1.96 -5.17 -17.87
C ASN A 60 -0.45 -4.95 -17.96
N THR A 61 0.32 -5.83 -17.32
CA THR A 61 1.78 -5.75 -17.23
C THR A 61 2.47 -5.82 -18.58
N GLU A 62 1.92 -6.56 -19.55
CA GLU A 62 2.44 -6.62 -20.92
C GLU A 62 2.25 -5.28 -21.64
N LEU A 63 1.09 -4.64 -21.46
CA LEU A 63 0.83 -3.31 -22.00
C LEU A 63 1.62 -2.21 -21.30
N VAL A 64 1.96 -2.36 -20.01
CA VAL A 64 2.82 -1.41 -19.30
C VAL A 64 4.26 -1.49 -19.84
N ARG A 65 4.78 -2.71 -20.08
CA ARG A 65 6.10 -2.92 -20.70
C ARG A 65 6.15 -2.42 -22.14
N PHE A 66 5.10 -2.64 -22.93
CA PHE A 66 5.02 -2.15 -24.30
C PHE A 66 4.70 -0.65 -24.39
N GLY A 67 4.04 -0.10 -23.36
CA GLY A 67 3.61 1.30 -23.25
C GLY A 67 4.74 2.29 -22.94
N GLU A 68 6.00 1.89 -23.03
CA GLU A 68 7.16 2.76 -22.79
C GLU A 68 7.18 4.01 -23.69
N LEU A 69 6.47 4.00 -24.83
CA LEU A 69 6.33 5.16 -25.72
C LEU A 69 5.22 6.15 -25.31
N GLN A 70 4.40 5.83 -24.29
CA GLN A 70 3.29 6.67 -23.84
C GLN A 70 3.38 6.91 -22.32
N ALA A 71 4.04 7.99 -21.93
CA ALA A 71 4.26 8.34 -20.52
C ALA A 71 2.97 8.40 -19.67
N HIS A 72 1.83 8.77 -20.26
CA HIS A 72 0.52 8.84 -19.59
C HIS A 72 -0.05 7.45 -19.19
N ARG A 73 0.52 6.35 -19.69
CA ARG A 73 0.08 4.98 -19.36
C ARG A 73 0.95 4.30 -18.30
N ARG A 74 2.00 4.97 -17.84
CA ARG A 74 2.93 4.44 -16.84
C ARG A 74 2.34 4.53 -15.44
N VAL A 75 2.63 3.52 -14.62
CA VAL A 75 2.35 3.57 -13.17
C VAL A 75 3.43 4.46 -12.53
N LEU A 76 3.02 5.62 -12.04
CA LEU A 76 3.93 6.59 -11.41
C LEU A 76 3.79 6.58 -9.88
N GLY A 77 2.69 6.06 -9.35
CA GLY A 77 2.48 5.89 -7.90
C GLY A 77 2.06 4.47 -7.54
N LEU A 78 2.49 4.00 -6.37
CA LEU A 78 2.05 2.74 -5.78
C LEU A 78 1.52 2.98 -4.37
N ILE A 79 0.34 2.43 -4.09
CA ILE A 79 -0.24 2.35 -2.76
C ILE A 79 -0.40 0.88 -2.38
N GLY A 80 0.44 0.42 -1.44
CA GLY A 80 0.24 -0.86 -0.76
C GLY A 80 -0.88 -0.74 0.27
N VAL A 81 -1.67 -1.79 0.46
CA VAL A 81 -2.69 -1.86 1.52
C VAL A 81 -2.53 -3.14 2.31
N ALA A 82 -2.34 -3.02 3.61
CA ALA A 82 -2.37 -4.13 4.55
C ALA A 82 -3.25 -3.80 5.76
N CYS A 83 -3.93 -4.82 6.28
CA CYS A 83 -4.74 -4.71 7.47
C CYS A 83 -4.35 -5.85 8.42
N SER A 84 -4.06 -5.49 9.66
CA SER A 84 -3.91 -6.47 10.73
C SER A 84 -5.21 -7.25 10.87
N GLN A 85 -5.10 -8.56 11.03
CA GLN A 85 -6.28 -9.37 11.31
C GLN A 85 -6.71 -9.08 12.76
N PRO A 86 -8.00 -8.84 13.03
CA PRO A 86 -8.46 -8.80 14.41
C PRO A 86 -8.11 -10.15 15.04
N SER A 87 -7.26 -10.13 16.06
CA SER A 87 -7.03 -11.26 16.91
C SER A 87 -8.35 -11.58 17.61
N THR A 88 -9.17 -12.44 17.01
CA THR A 88 -10.33 -13.02 17.70
C THR A 88 -9.81 -14.05 18.71
N SER A 89 -9.08 -13.61 19.72
CA SER A 89 -8.86 -14.36 20.95
C SER A 89 -10.02 -14.08 21.89
N VAL A 90 -11.25 -14.43 21.47
CA VAL A 90 -12.30 -14.71 22.44
C VAL A 90 -11.98 -16.08 23.01
N ALA A 91 -10.99 -16.12 23.91
CA ALA A 91 -10.77 -17.27 24.76
C ALA A 91 -12.04 -17.42 25.62
N ALA A 92 -12.90 -18.37 25.25
CA ALA A 92 -13.96 -18.82 26.12
C ALA A 92 -13.34 -19.28 27.45
N PRO A 93 -13.84 -18.84 28.61
CA PRO A 93 -13.28 -19.27 29.88
C PRO A 93 -13.55 -20.77 30.05
N ALA A 94 -12.51 -21.57 29.94
CA ALA A 94 -12.56 -22.99 30.26
C ALA A 94 -12.98 -23.15 31.72
N ARG A 95 -14.21 -23.64 31.93
CA ARG A 95 -14.73 -24.02 33.24
C ARG A 95 -13.79 -25.07 33.82
N LYS A 96 -13.17 -24.77 34.96
CA LYS A 96 -12.45 -25.74 35.79
C LYS A 96 -13.47 -26.77 36.30
N SER A 97 -13.41 -28.00 35.79
CA SER A 97 -14.01 -29.16 36.44
C SER A 97 -12.90 -30.05 36.97
N SER A 98 -12.86 -30.17 38.28
CA SER A 98 -12.00 -31.03 39.10
C SER A 98 -12.34 -32.51 38.99
N SER A 99 -11.34 -33.38 38.78
CA SER A 99 -11.22 -34.80 39.23
C SER A 99 -9.96 -35.39 38.59
N SER A 100 -8.85 -35.57 39.33
CA SER A 100 -8.44 -36.71 40.18
C SER A 100 -7.69 -37.83 39.43
N ILE A 101 -6.35 -37.84 39.62
CA ILE A 101 -5.39 -38.94 39.89
C ILE A 101 -5.40 -40.19 39.00
N SER A 102 -4.23 -40.48 38.37
CA SER A 102 -3.46 -41.75 38.52
C SER A 102 -2.07 -41.66 37.86
N ASP A 103 -1.11 -42.34 38.49
CA ASP A 103 0.35 -42.40 38.25
C ASP A 103 0.78 -43.15 36.96
N ASP A 104 1.98 -42.88 36.43
CA ASP A 104 3.03 -43.86 36.04
C ASP A 104 4.27 -43.22 35.36
N VAL A 105 5.39 -43.94 35.38
CA VAL A 105 6.82 -43.57 35.36
C VAL A 105 7.46 -43.55 33.94
N GLY A 106 8.47 -42.68 33.67
CA GLY A 106 9.50 -42.98 32.64
C GLY A 106 10.17 -41.83 31.85
N LEU A 107 11.44 -41.54 32.20
CA LEU A 107 12.60 -40.98 31.47
C LEU A 107 12.51 -40.03 30.23
N ALA A 108 13.31 -38.94 30.37
CA ALA A 108 14.13 -38.18 29.40
C ALA A 108 13.55 -36.97 28.62
N PRO A 109 14.27 -35.81 28.56
CA PRO A 109 13.79 -34.58 27.94
C PRO A 109 14.23 -34.49 26.47
N ILE A 110 13.28 -34.57 25.53
CA ILE A 110 13.51 -34.19 24.13
C ILE A 110 12.88 -32.83 23.90
N THR A 111 13.75 -31.86 23.62
CA THR A 111 13.45 -30.49 23.20
C THR A 111 12.82 -30.48 21.82
N THR A 112 11.57 -30.89 21.70
CA THR A 112 10.75 -30.52 20.54
C THR A 112 10.11 -29.18 20.87
N ARG A 113 10.76 -28.10 20.44
CA ARG A 113 10.08 -26.81 20.23
C ARG A 113 8.86 -27.10 19.35
N ARG A 114 7.69 -27.26 19.98
CA ARG A 114 6.40 -27.24 19.30
C ARG A 114 6.30 -25.87 18.66
N ARG A 115 6.71 -25.81 17.39
CA ARG A 115 6.40 -24.72 16.50
C ARG A 115 4.88 -24.66 16.45
N SER A 116 4.31 -23.72 17.19
CA SER A 116 2.90 -23.38 17.15
C SER A 116 2.61 -22.79 15.77
N SER A 117 2.41 -23.66 14.79
CA SER A 117 1.69 -23.29 13.57
C SER A 117 0.20 -23.23 13.89
N LEU A 118 -0.49 -22.33 13.20
CA LEU A 118 -1.95 -22.23 13.04
C LEU A 118 -2.67 -21.14 13.85
N THR A 119 -2.20 -19.89 13.72
CA THR A 119 -3.08 -18.71 13.57
C THR A 119 -2.50 -17.86 12.44
N GLY A 120 -2.86 -18.22 11.20
CA GLY A 120 -2.22 -17.76 9.95
C GLY A 120 -2.55 -16.32 9.57
N GLY A 121 -2.07 -15.36 10.34
CA GLY A 121 -1.84 -13.99 9.88
C GLY A 121 -0.50 -13.91 9.13
N LEU A 122 -0.42 -13.07 8.10
CA LEU A 122 0.87 -12.73 7.49
C LEU A 122 1.67 -11.86 8.48
N THR A 123 2.97 -12.12 8.62
CA THR A 123 3.85 -11.30 9.47
C THR A 123 4.15 -9.94 8.82
N MET A 124 4.61 -8.95 9.60
CA MET A 124 5.03 -7.66 9.04
C MET A 124 6.16 -7.81 8.01
N ASP A 125 7.10 -8.74 8.23
CA ASP A 125 8.14 -9.10 7.26
C ASP A 125 7.56 -9.56 5.92
N GLU A 126 6.51 -10.40 5.97
CA GLU A 126 5.83 -10.87 4.75
C GLU A 126 5.09 -9.74 4.05
N VAL A 127 4.43 -8.84 4.81
CA VAL A 127 3.79 -7.64 4.28
C VAL A 127 4.82 -6.75 3.57
N LYS A 128 5.96 -6.48 4.19
CA LYS A 128 7.06 -5.70 3.61
C LYS A 128 7.63 -6.37 2.36
N SER A 129 7.89 -7.67 2.43
CA SER A 129 8.40 -8.45 1.29
C SER A 129 7.44 -8.41 0.10
N ASN A 130 6.14 -8.55 0.33
CA ASN A 130 5.11 -8.44 -0.70
C ASN A 130 5.06 -7.02 -1.30
N TYR A 131 5.15 -6.00 -0.45
CA TYR A 131 5.19 -4.61 -0.90
C TYR A 131 6.39 -4.31 -1.79
N GLU A 132 7.59 -4.72 -1.37
CA GLU A 132 8.83 -4.58 -2.14
C GLU A 132 8.80 -5.37 -3.44
N LYS A 133 8.15 -6.54 -3.45
CA LYS A 133 7.94 -7.33 -4.67
C LYS A 133 7.13 -6.56 -5.70
N VAL A 134 6.01 -5.97 -5.29
CA VAL A 134 5.17 -5.16 -6.19
C VAL A 134 5.91 -3.90 -6.64
N LYS A 135 6.64 -3.24 -5.74
CA LYS A 135 7.44 -2.05 -6.05
C LYS A 135 8.45 -2.32 -7.17
N ARG A 136 9.16 -3.45 -7.09
CA ARG A 136 10.14 -3.89 -8.10
C ARG A 136 9.55 -4.08 -9.50
N ASP A 137 8.27 -4.45 -9.63
CA ASP A 137 7.62 -4.62 -10.94
C ASP A 137 7.46 -3.29 -11.70
N TYR A 138 7.53 -2.14 -11.02
CA TYR A 138 7.32 -0.80 -11.59
C TYR A 138 8.50 0.16 -11.34
N ASP A 139 9.65 -0.33 -10.85
CA ASP A 139 10.78 0.49 -10.40
C ASP A 139 11.28 1.48 -11.47
N SER A 140 11.22 1.11 -12.75
CA SER A 140 11.64 1.97 -13.86
C SER A 140 10.75 3.20 -14.10
N THR A 141 9.52 3.20 -13.59
CA THR A 141 8.56 4.31 -13.79
C THR A 141 8.04 4.92 -12.50
N LEU A 142 8.18 4.22 -11.38
CA LEU A 142 7.63 4.63 -10.09
C LEU A 142 8.30 5.92 -9.59
N VAL A 143 7.49 6.87 -9.15
CA VAL A 143 7.93 8.18 -8.64
C VAL A 143 7.88 8.21 -7.12
N ASP A 144 6.77 7.72 -6.54
CA ASP A 144 6.61 7.59 -5.10
C ASP A 144 5.80 6.32 -4.79
N SER A 145 6.02 5.76 -3.61
CA SER A 145 5.37 4.54 -3.15
C SER A 145 5.10 4.63 -1.66
N ARG A 146 3.86 4.39 -1.24
CA ARG A 146 3.50 4.34 0.19
C ARG A 146 2.64 3.13 0.51
N CYS A 147 2.65 2.69 1.76
CA CYS A 147 1.86 1.58 2.26
C CYS A 147 0.88 2.06 3.33
N ILE A 148 -0.41 1.84 3.09
CA ILE A 148 -1.47 2.03 4.08
C ILE A 148 -1.52 0.80 4.97
N LEU A 149 -1.30 1.01 6.27
CA LEU A 149 -1.27 -0.02 7.30
C LEU A 149 -2.41 0.26 8.28
N LEU A 150 -3.33 -0.70 8.42
CA LEU A 150 -4.48 -0.58 9.31
C LEU A 150 -4.39 -1.54 10.50
N GLY A 151 -4.48 -1.00 11.72
CA GLY A 151 -4.52 -1.79 12.95
C GLY A 151 -3.21 -2.49 13.31
N TYR A 152 -2.09 -2.05 12.74
CA TYR A 152 -0.75 -2.50 13.13
C TYR A 152 -0.19 -1.63 14.25
N ASP A 153 0.75 -2.19 15.00
CA ASP A 153 1.47 -1.47 16.04
C ASP A 153 2.54 -0.54 15.44
N GLU A 154 2.72 0.66 16.01
CA GLU A 154 3.64 1.67 15.50
C GLU A 154 5.12 1.28 15.66
N GLU A 155 5.47 0.60 16.75
CA GLU A 155 6.84 0.10 16.97
C GLU A 155 7.15 -1.03 15.97
N GLU A 156 6.19 -1.93 15.74
CA GLU A 156 6.34 -2.99 14.75
C GLU A 156 6.50 -2.41 13.33
N VAL A 157 5.69 -1.42 12.96
CA VAL A 157 5.77 -0.77 11.64
C VAL A 157 7.09 -0.02 11.46
N SER A 158 7.51 0.78 12.44
CA SER A 158 8.74 1.59 12.36
C SER A 158 10.03 0.75 12.33
N ALA A 159 9.99 -0.47 12.88
CA ALA A 159 11.09 -1.43 12.73
C ALA A 159 11.26 -1.94 11.28
N HIS A 160 10.20 -1.89 10.46
CA HIS A 160 10.20 -2.46 9.11
C HIS A 160 10.14 -1.41 8.01
N PHE A 161 9.38 -0.33 8.20
CA PHE A 161 9.17 0.71 7.20
C PHE A 161 9.71 2.05 7.68
N SER A 162 10.18 2.88 6.74
CA SER A 162 10.40 4.28 7.05
C SER A 162 9.06 5.02 7.24
N SER A 163 9.04 6.05 8.09
CA SER A 163 7.84 6.85 8.33
C SER A 163 7.32 7.52 7.05
N ARG A 164 8.20 7.84 6.09
CA ARG A 164 7.83 8.43 4.80
C ARG A 164 7.09 7.44 3.89
N GLU A 165 7.34 6.15 4.04
CA GLU A 165 6.78 5.09 3.20
C GLU A 165 5.45 4.57 3.71
N THR A 166 4.94 5.05 4.84
CA THR A 166 3.74 4.49 5.48
C THR A 166 2.69 5.52 5.82
N PHE A 167 1.44 5.06 5.76
CA PHE A 167 0.29 5.70 6.39
C PHE A 167 -0.28 4.70 7.38
N LEU A 168 -0.06 4.94 8.66
CA LEU A 168 -0.57 4.09 9.74
C LEU A 168 -1.88 4.67 10.26
N PHE A 169 -2.95 3.87 10.26
CA PHE A 169 -4.22 4.25 10.89
C PHE A 169 -4.69 3.13 11.81
N HIS A 170 -5.37 3.50 12.90
CA HIS A 170 -5.90 2.50 13.83
C HIS A 170 -7.20 1.90 13.29
N ARG A 171 -8.09 2.76 12.74
CA ARG A 171 -9.31 2.34 12.05
C ARG A 171 -9.56 3.13 10.77
N LEU A 172 -10.19 2.50 9.78
CA LEU A 172 -10.59 3.20 8.56
C LEU A 172 -11.66 4.28 8.83
N GLU A 173 -12.41 4.17 9.93
CA GLU A 173 -13.48 5.11 10.30
C GLU A 173 -12.95 6.43 10.89
N GLU A 174 -11.65 6.53 11.13
CA GLU A 174 -11.01 7.73 11.69
C GLU A 174 -10.81 8.79 10.58
N SER A 175 -11.71 9.79 10.56
CA SER A 175 -11.58 11.14 9.97
C SER A 175 -10.94 11.27 8.56
N ASP A 176 -10.70 12.51 8.13
CA ASP A 176 -10.12 12.89 6.83
C ASP A 176 -8.61 12.56 6.70
N GLU A 177 -8.05 11.74 7.59
CA GLU A 177 -6.61 11.44 7.64
C GLU A 177 -6.13 10.68 6.40
N LEU A 178 -6.93 9.71 5.93
CA LEU A 178 -6.65 9.02 4.68
C LEU A 178 -6.61 10.00 3.50
N GLU A 179 -7.62 10.86 3.39
CA GLU A 179 -7.70 11.85 2.33
C GLU A 179 -6.53 12.85 2.43
N MET A 180 -6.16 13.28 3.64
CA MET A 180 -5.01 14.16 3.86
C MET A 180 -3.70 13.48 3.45
N GLY A 181 -3.45 12.25 3.88
CA GLY A 181 -2.27 11.48 3.52
C GLY A 181 -2.18 11.26 2.00
N VAL A 182 -3.29 10.93 1.36
CA VAL A 182 -3.34 10.70 -0.09
C VAL A 182 -3.14 12.00 -0.87
N ARG A 183 -3.71 13.11 -0.41
CA ARG A 183 -3.43 14.44 -0.99
C ARG A 183 -1.94 14.76 -0.89
N GLU A 184 -1.30 14.43 0.22
CA GLU A 184 0.13 14.64 0.41
C GLU A 184 0.98 13.73 -0.49
N PHE A 185 0.59 12.48 -0.64
CA PHE A 185 1.20 11.57 -1.60
C PHE A 185 1.10 12.08 -3.04
N MET A 186 -0.07 12.57 -3.45
CA MET A 186 -0.28 13.18 -4.76
C MET A 186 0.58 14.44 -4.96
N ARG A 187 0.75 15.28 -3.92
CA ARG A 187 1.67 16.43 -3.98
C ARG A 187 3.12 16.00 -4.13
N ALA A 188 3.56 14.99 -3.40
CA ALA A 188 4.92 14.46 -3.51
C ALA A 188 5.23 13.99 -4.94
N ILE A 189 4.31 13.24 -5.57
CA ILE A 189 4.45 12.83 -6.98
C ILE A 189 4.51 14.06 -7.89
N TYR A 190 3.59 15.02 -7.72
CA TYR A 190 3.55 16.24 -8.53
C TYR A 190 4.88 17.00 -8.47
N PHE A 191 5.44 17.22 -7.27
CA PHE A 191 6.67 17.98 -7.13
C PHE A 191 7.87 17.30 -7.78
N VAL A 192 7.97 15.98 -7.70
CA VAL A 192 9.04 15.24 -8.38
C VAL A 192 8.89 15.35 -9.91
N LEU A 193 7.67 15.20 -10.45
CA LEU A 193 7.42 15.34 -11.88
C LEU A 193 7.69 16.76 -12.37
N GLU A 194 7.28 17.76 -11.60
CA GLU A 194 7.50 19.16 -11.93
C GLU A 194 8.99 19.51 -11.90
N SER A 195 9.75 19.02 -10.91
CA SER A 195 11.22 19.18 -10.88
C SER A 195 11.86 18.60 -12.14
N LYS A 196 11.53 17.36 -12.52
CA LYS A 196 12.05 16.72 -13.74
C LYS A 196 11.71 17.50 -15.00
N ARG A 197 10.50 18.09 -15.06
CA ARG A 197 10.07 18.94 -16.18
C ARG A 197 10.89 20.22 -16.27
N VAL A 198 11.18 20.84 -15.12
CA VAL A 198 12.02 22.03 -15.04
C VAL A 198 13.44 21.70 -15.50
N ASP A 199 14.05 20.62 -15.01
CA ASP A 199 15.43 20.24 -15.36
C ASP A 199 15.60 20.03 -16.88
N GLN A 200 14.69 19.28 -17.52
CA GLN A 200 14.70 19.10 -18.98
C GLN A 200 14.55 20.40 -19.78
N SER A 201 13.88 21.40 -19.20
CA SER A 201 13.70 22.69 -19.87
C SER A 201 15.00 23.50 -19.89
N PHE A 202 15.84 23.38 -18.85
CA PHE A 202 17.14 24.04 -18.78
C PHE A 202 18.18 23.39 -19.70
N GLU A 203 18.20 22.05 -19.82
CA GLU A 203 19.13 21.36 -20.73
C GLU A 203 18.94 21.75 -22.20
N LYS A 204 17.69 21.99 -22.62
CA LYS A 204 17.35 22.45 -23.98
C LYS A 204 17.78 23.89 -24.26
N LEU A 205 17.89 24.72 -23.21
CA LEU A 205 18.36 26.10 -23.31
C LEU A 205 19.89 26.19 -23.42
N VAL A 206 20.61 25.25 -22.79
CA VAL A 206 22.08 25.22 -22.80
C VAL A 206 22.65 24.56 -24.07
N SER A 207 21.85 23.73 -24.76
CA SER A 207 22.26 23.05 -26.00
C SER A 207 22.04 23.88 -27.28
N LYS A 208 21.88 25.20 -27.16
CA LYS A 208 21.69 26.16 -28.27
C LYS A 208 22.79 27.21 -28.26
#